data_AF-A0A842X097-F1
#
_entry.id   AF-A0A842X097-F1
#
_cell.length_a   1.000
_cell.length_b   1.000
_cell.length_c   1.000
_cell.angle_alpha   90.00
_cell.angle_beta   90.00
_cell.angle_gamma   90.00
#
_symmetry.space_group_name_H-M   'P 1'
#
loop_
_entity.id
_entity.type
_entity.pdbx_description
1 polymer ?
#
loop_
_entity_poly.entity_id
_entity_poly.type
_entity_poly.pdbx_seq_one_letter_code
_entity_poly.pdbx_strand_id
1 'polypeptide(L)'
;MSLICVPLMDESLDSQVKSAEGLECDLVEARLDFLSGSPDLRMLSNLKQPLMVTCMPAWEGGRFKGSEEDRFGLLRASLEHADYVTVELRAEEKLRNQLIEEVKSAGVKVVIAFHDFEKTPPSDEIIALLKEEESAGADIAKVAFKPETRADVVEVLRAQASSGLKIPVIALSMGELGGLTRVVGPLLGGFITFAAVSHEKRTAPGQYTLDEMKALKEILWK
;
A
#
# COMPACT_ATOMS: atom_id res chain seq x y z
N MET A 1 5.57 -4.22 -16.09
CA MET A 1 5.44 -5.40 -15.22
C MET A 1 5.07 -4.92 -13.84
N SER A 2 4.21 -5.67 -13.13
CA SER A 2 3.79 -5.35 -11.76
C SER A 2 4.92 -5.60 -10.75
N LEU A 3 4.97 -4.79 -9.70
CA LEU A 3 5.98 -4.86 -8.64
C LEU A 3 5.46 -5.69 -7.45
N ILE A 4 6.34 -6.46 -6.83
CA ILE A 4 6.09 -7.12 -5.54
C ILE A 4 6.65 -6.22 -4.43
N CYS A 5 5.74 -5.69 -3.60
CA CYS A 5 6.06 -4.90 -2.42
C CYS A 5 6.01 -5.76 -1.15
N VAL A 6 6.98 -5.58 -0.26
CA VAL A 6 7.01 -6.23 1.05
C VAL A 6 6.86 -5.19 2.16
N PRO A 7 5.75 -5.21 2.92
CA PRO A 7 5.56 -4.32 4.05
C PRO A 7 6.32 -4.79 5.29
N LEU A 8 7.04 -3.86 5.90
CA LEU A 8 7.85 -4.06 7.11
C LEU A 8 7.08 -3.49 8.29
N MET A 9 6.69 -4.33 9.24
CA MET A 9 5.78 -4.00 10.34
C MET A 9 6.38 -4.23 11.73
N ASP A 10 7.70 -4.38 11.81
CA ASP A 10 8.39 -4.50 13.09
C ASP A 10 8.30 -3.18 13.88
N GLU A 11 8.33 -3.26 15.22
CA GLU A 11 8.04 -2.13 16.13
C GLU A 11 9.17 -1.09 16.27
N SER A 12 10.27 -1.29 15.53
CA SER A 12 11.39 -0.35 15.42
C SER A 12 11.97 -0.33 14.00
N LEU A 13 12.50 0.83 13.56
CA LEU A 13 13.13 0.94 12.24
C LEU A 13 14.37 0.06 12.11
N ASP A 14 15.15 -0.12 13.18
CA ASP A 14 16.26 -1.07 13.21
C ASP A 14 15.81 -2.49 12.85
N SER A 15 14.68 -2.93 13.42
CA SER A 15 14.12 -4.24 13.13
C SER A 15 13.56 -4.32 11.72
N GLN A 16 12.91 -3.26 11.23
CA GLN A 16 12.43 -3.21 9.84
C GLN A 16 13.59 -3.27 8.84
N VAL A 17 14.68 -2.54 9.08
CA VAL A 17 15.90 -2.61 8.25
C VAL A 17 16.45 -4.02 8.21
N LYS A 18 16.59 -4.68 9.38
CA LYS A 18 17.03 -6.07 9.47
C LYS A 18 16.10 -7.03 8.74
N SER A 19 14.78 -6.83 8.82
CA SER A 19 13.80 -7.63 8.09
C SER A 19 13.90 -7.48 6.57
N ALA A 20 14.42 -6.36 6.09
CA ALA A 20 14.62 -6.09 4.66
C ALA A 20 15.95 -6.62 4.12
N GLU A 21 16.91 -6.96 4.99
CA GLU A 21 18.22 -7.48 4.59
C GLU A 21 18.06 -8.78 3.81
N GLY A 22 18.64 -8.82 2.61
CA GLY A 22 18.60 -10.00 1.74
C GLY A 22 17.26 -10.24 1.03
N LEU A 23 16.23 -9.39 1.22
CA LEU A 23 14.98 -9.52 0.47
C LEU A 23 15.19 -9.17 -1.02
N GLU A 24 14.91 -10.15 -1.87
CA GLU A 24 14.86 -9.97 -3.32
C GLU A 24 13.44 -9.59 -3.77
N CYS A 25 13.00 -8.38 -3.41
CA CYS A 25 11.71 -7.80 -3.82
C CYS A 25 11.89 -6.52 -4.63
N ASP A 26 10.83 -6.10 -5.32
CA ASP A 26 10.87 -4.91 -6.19
C ASP A 26 10.74 -3.60 -5.38
N LEU A 27 10.07 -3.66 -4.23
CA LEU A 27 9.74 -2.51 -3.37
C LEU A 27 9.62 -2.97 -1.91
N VAL A 28 9.97 -2.10 -0.96
CA VAL A 28 9.61 -2.30 0.46
C VAL A 28 8.69 -1.18 0.93
N GLU A 29 7.75 -1.50 1.82
CA GLU A 29 6.88 -0.52 2.48
C GLU A 29 7.27 -0.42 3.96
N ALA A 30 7.84 0.71 4.39
CA ALA A 30 8.09 0.98 5.80
C ALA A 30 6.79 1.46 6.46
N ARG A 31 6.26 0.65 7.39
CA ARG A 31 5.03 0.96 8.13
C ARG A 31 5.37 1.70 9.41
N LEU A 32 5.29 3.02 9.36
CA LEU A 32 5.62 3.89 10.50
C LEU A 32 4.58 3.78 11.62
N ASP A 33 3.34 3.41 11.29
CA ASP A 33 2.27 3.25 12.29
C ASP A 33 2.51 2.09 13.26
N PHE A 34 3.41 1.15 12.93
CA PHE A 34 3.82 0.06 13.82
C PHE A 34 4.93 0.46 14.79
N LEU A 35 5.60 1.59 14.56
CA LEU A 35 6.73 2.00 15.36
C LEU A 35 6.29 2.48 16.74
N SER A 36 7.11 2.19 17.74
CA SER A 36 6.94 2.71 19.09
C SER A 36 7.83 3.94 19.33
N GLY A 37 7.30 4.93 20.07
CA GLY A 37 8.05 6.13 20.45
C GLY A 37 8.35 7.08 19.28
N SER A 38 9.49 7.77 19.34
CA SER A 38 9.97 8.72 18.33
C SER A 38 11.10 8.08 17.52
N PRO A 39 10.82 7.54 16.32
CA PRO A 39 11.81 6.81 15.54
C PRO A 39 12.85 7.75 14.91
N ASP A 40 14.09 7.27 14.79
CA ASP A 40 15.13 7.93 14.00
C ASP A 40 14.94 7.62 12.51
N LEU A 41 14.23 8.50 11.79
CA LEU A 41 13.88 8.30 10.38
C LEU A 41 15.10 8.20 9.45
N ARG A 42 16.29 8.67 9.87
CA ARG A 42 17.53 8.53 9.09
C ARG A 42 17.87 7.07 8.81
N MET A 43 17.37 6.15 9.64
CA MET A 43 17.53 4.70 9.44
C MET A 43 16.88 4.19 8.16
N LEU A 44 15.90 4.90 7.59
CA LEU A 44 15.27 4.54 6.32
C LEU A 44 16.29 4.48 5.16
N SER A 45 17.36 5.29 5.22
CA SER A 45 18.46 5.26 4.24
C SER A 45 19.23 3.93 4.19
N ASN A 46 19.03 3.06 5.19
CA ASN A 46 19.64 1.72 5.20
C ASN A 46 18.85 0.70 4.37
N LEU A 47 17.58 0.97 4.04
CA LEU A 47 16.79 0.15 3.12
C LEU A 47 17.36 0.33 1.70
N LYS A 48 17.59 -0.78 0.99
CA LYS A 48 18.31 -0.77 -0.30
C LYS A 48 17.39 -0.82 -1.51
N GLN A 49 16.19 -1.36 -1.33
CA GLN A 49 15.12 -1.37 -2.31
C GLN A 49 14.47 0.01 -2.37
N PRO A 50 13.78 0.35 -3.49
CA PRO A 50 12.91 1.51 -3.51
C PRO A 50 11.94 1.48 -2.32
N LEU A 51 11.60 2.65 -1.79
CA LEU A 51 10.90 2.79 -0.52
C LEU A 51 9.53 3.43 -0.67
N MET A 52 8.51 2.71 -0.24
CA MET A 52 7.20 3.28 0.10
C MET A 52 7.14 3.55 1.60
N VAL A 53 6.79 4.78 1.98
CA VAL A 53 6.54 5.13 3.39
C VAL A 53 5.05 5.25 3.61
N THR A 54 4.55 4.58 4.65
CA THR A 54 3.13 4.60 5.01
C THR A 54 2.99 4.74 6.53
N CYS A 55 2.14 5.67 6.96
CA CYS A 55 1.75 5.82 8.36
C CYS A 55 0.22 5.76 8.44
N MET A 56 -0.31 4.53 8.48
CA MET A 56 -1.75 4.31 8.34
C MET A 56 -2.47 4.60 9.67
N PRO A 57 -3.51 5.44 9.67
CA PRO A 57 -4.28 5.76 10.86
C PRO A 57 -5.14 4.58 11.32
N ALA A 58 -5.46 4.53 12.62
CA ALA A 58 -6.26 3.46 13.21
C ALA A 58 -7.68 3.36 12.63
N TRP A 59 -8.26 4.48 12.19
CA TRP A 59 -9.59 4.51 11.58
C TRP A 59 -9.61 3.91 10.16
N GLU A 60 -8.44 3.65 9.56
CA GLU A 60 -8.28 2.93 8.29
C GLU A 60 -7.50 1.61 8.47
N GLY A 61 -7.56 1.03 9.68
CA GLY A 61 -6.98 -0.28 9.97
C GLY A 61 -5.48 -0.30 10.24
N GLY A 62 -4.83 0.87 10.33
CA GLY A 62 -3.46 1.00 10.81
C GLY A 62 -3.34 1.00 12.34
N ARG A 63 -2.14 1.33 12.84
CA ARG A 63 -1.86 1.40 14.28
C ARG A 63 -1.63 2.81 14.82
N PHE A 64 -1.59 3.83 13.96
CA PHE A 64 -1.33 5.20 14.39
C PHE A 64 -2.58 5.81 15.05
N LYS A 65 -2.41 6.31 16.28
CA LYS A 65 -3.50 6.84 17.13
C LYS A 65 -3.34 8.33 17.48
N GLY A 66 -2.31 9.00 16.95
CA GLY A 66 -2.05 10.42 17.17
C GLY A 66 -2.94 11.32 16.31
N SER A 67 -2.63 12.62 16.31
CA SER A 67 -3.30 13.61 15.44
C SER A 67 -2.88 13.46 13.98
N GLU A 68 -3.70 13.96 13.06
CA GLU A 68 -3.33 14.02 11.63
C GLU A 68 -2.10 14.90 11.41
N GLU A 69 -1.93 15.97 12.19
CA GLU A 69 -0.76 16.83 12.17
C GLU A 69 0.51 16.06 12.53
N ASP A 70 0.48 15.23 13.59
CA ASP A 70 1.61 14.38 13.97
C ASP A 70 1.90 13.33 12.89
N ARG A 71 0.84 12.71 12.35
CA ARG A 71 0.94 11.68 11.31
C ARG A 71 1.58 12.22 10.05
N PHE A 72 1.10 13.36 9.58
CA PHE A 72 1.63 14.04 8.40
C PHE A 72 3.00 14.65 8.68
N GLY A 73 3.29 15.05 9.92
CA GLY A 73 4.64 15.40 10.36
C GLY A 73 5.65 14.27 10.14
N LEU A 74 5.27 13.03 10.50
CA LEU A 74 6.12 11.85 10.25
C LEU A 74 6.31 11.59 8.75
N LEU A 75 5.26 11.71 7.94
CA LEU A 75 5.35 11.53 6.49
C LEU A 75 6.27 12.60 5.86
N ARG A 76 6.11 13.87 6.23
CA ARG A 76 6.99 14.98 5.79
C ARG A 76 8.45 14.73 6.14
N ALA A 77 8.72 14.29 7.36
CA ALA A 77 10.07 14.03 7.84
C ALA A 77 10.72 12.81 7.16
N SER A 78 9.94 11.98 6.45
CA SER A 78 10.44 10.83 5.71
C SER A 78 10.72 11.09 4.22
N LEU A 79 10.34 12.27 3.69
CA LEU A 79 10.36 12.54 2.25
C LEU A 79 11.75 12.41 1.62
N GLU A 80 12.81 12.79 2.33
CA GLU A 80 14.19 12.68 1.82
C GLU A 80 14.66 11.23 1.63
N HIS A 81 13.91 10.26 2.11
CA HIS A 81 14.24 8.82 2.03
C HIS A 81 13.26 8.03 1.16
N ALA A 82 12.12 8.61 0.77
CA ALA A 82 11.01 7.89 0.17
C ALA A 82 10.98 8.05 -1.35
N ASP A 83 10.63 6.98 -2.07
CA ASP A 83 10.23 7.03 -3.48
C ASP A 83 8.71 7.22 -3.62
N TYR A 84 7.96 6.67 -2.66
CA TYR A 84 6.50 6.76 -2.57
C TYR A 84 6.06 7.11 -1.15
N VAL A 85 5.01 7.91 -1.03
CA VAL A 85 4.29 8.13 0.23
C VAL A 85 2.83 7.76 0.04
N THR A 86 2.29 6.96 0.95
CA THR A 86 0.86 6.66 1.00
C THR A 86 0.12 7.73 1.81
N VAL A 87 -0.98 8.24 1.24
CA VAL A 87 -1.89 9.20 1.86
C VAL A 87 -3.32 8.68 1.72
N GLU A 88 -4.08 8.68 2.81
CA GLU A 88 -5.44 8.18 2.82
C GLU A 88 -6.41 9.18 2.17
N LEU A 89 -7.27 8.69 1.27
CA LEU A 89 -8.29 9.50 0.59
C LEU A 89 -9.23 10.16 1.61
N ARG A 90 -9.57 9.44 2.69
CA ARG A 90 -10.51 9.91 3.72
C ARG A 90 -9.90 10.92 4.71
N ALA A 91 -8.60 11.20 4.62
CA ALA A 91 -7.99 12.25 5.42
C ALA A 91 -8.63 13.61 5.10
N GLU A 92 -8.59 14.54 6.06
CA GLU A 92 -9.19 15.87 5.88
C GLU A 92 -8.61 16.55 4.64
N GLU A 93 -9.50 16.99 3.74
CA GLU A 93 -9.16 17.38 2.37
C GLU A 93 -8.09 18.47 2.32
N LYS A 94 -8.19 19.50 3.15
CA LYS A 94 -7.23 20.62 3.13
C LYS A 94 -5.85 20.15 3.56
N LEU A 95 -5.74 19.43 4.68
CA LEU A 95 -4.48 18.88 5.18
C LEU A 95 -3.88 17.87 4.19
N ARG A 96 -4.73 17.00 3.61
CA ARG A 96 -4.34 15.99 2.63
C ARG A 96 -3.75 16.64 1.38
N ASN A 97 -4.44 17.62 0.81
CA ASN A 97 -3.99 18.31 -0.40
C ASN A 97 -2.67 19.07 -0.15
N GLN A 98 -2.52 19.70 1.02
CA GLN A 98 -1.26 20.33 1.41
C GLN A 98 -0.09 19.32 1.46
N LEU A 99 -0.30 18.15 2.09
CA LEU A 99 0.74 17.11 2.14
C LEU A 99 1.10 16.60 0.74
N ILE A 100 0.10 16.40 -0.12
CA ILE A 100 0.31 15.94 -1.51
C ILE A 100 1.19 16.92 -2.28
N GLU A 101 0.96 18.23 -2.15
CA GLU A 101 1.79 19.26 -2.78
C GLU A 101 3.23 19.22 -2.27
N GLU A 102 3.43 19.04 -0.96
CA GLU A 102 4.75 18.94 -0.33
C GLU A 102 5.51 17.68 -0.79
N VAL A 103 4.84 16.52 -0.82
CA VAL A 103 5.39 15.23 -1.29
C VAL A 103 5.87 15.38 -2.75
N LYS A 104 5.03 15.95 -3.62
CA LYS A 104 5.36 16.16 -5.03
C LYS A 104 6.49 17.17 -5.22
N SER A 105 6.50 18.24 -4.42
CA SER A 105 7.58 19.24 -4.45
C SER A 105 8.93 18.66 -4.04
N ALA A 106 8.94 17.61 -3.21
CA ALA A 106 10.12 16.84 -2.87
C ALA A 106 10.54 15.82 -3.94
N GLY A 107 9.79 15.69 -5.05
CA GLY A 107 10.05 14.72 -6.12
C GLY A 107 9.60 13.30 -5.80
N VAL A 108 8.83 13.11 -4.73
CA VAL A 108 8.31 11.83 -4.27
C VAL A 108 6.93 11.58 -4.89
N LYS A 109 6.60 10.32 -5.20
CA LYS A 109 5.29 9.96 -5.76
C LYS A 109 4.25 9.73 -4.67
N VAL A 110 3.02 10.14 -4.93
CA VAL A 110 1.89 9.96 -4.01
C VAL A 110 1.08 8.73 -4.39
N VAL A 111 0.94 7.80 -3.45
CA VAL A 111 -0.10 6.77 -3.49
C VAL A 111 -1.28 7.29 -2.69
N ILE A 112 -2.42 7.58 -3.32
CA ILE A 112 -3.63 7.84 -2.55
C ILE A 112 -4.34 6.51 -2.36
N ALA A 113 -4.71 6.22 -1.11
CA ALA A 113 -5.29 4.94 -0.75
C ALA A 113 -6.65 5.06 -0.05
N PHE A 114 -7.48 4.06 -0.25
CA PHE A 114 -8.74 3.87 0.46
C PHE A 114 -8.90 2.41 0.90
N HIS A 115 -9.25 2.21 2.17
CA HIS A 115 -9.53 0.90 2.73
C HIS A 115 -10.93 0.83 3.35
N ASP A 116 -11.64 -0.25 3.08
CA ASP A 116 -12.90 -0.59 3.73
C ASP A 116 -12.80 -2.00 4.33
N PHE A 117 -12.79 -2.04 5.67
CA PHE A 117 -12.68 -3.27 6.46
C PHE A 117 -14.04 -3.89 6.79
N GLU A 118 -15.14 -3.31 6.30
CA GLU A 118 -16.50 -3.77 6.55
C GLU A 118 -17.08 -4.51 5.35
N LYS A 119 -16.93 -3.95 4.13
CA LYS A 119 -17.60 -4.49 2.94
C LYS A 119 -16.81 -4.30 1.65
N THR A 120 -17.30 -4.92 0.58
CA THR A 120 -16.86 -4.68 -0.80
C THR A 120 -18.04 -4.16 -1.62
N PRO A 121 -17.97 -2.95 -2.19
CA PRO A 121 -19.03 -2.42 -3.04
C PRO A 121 -18.94 -2.97 -4.48
N PRO A 122 -19.96 -2.76 -5.32
CA PRO A 122 -19.91 -3.11 -6.74
C PRO A 122 -18.75 -2.42 -7.48
N SER A 123 -18.27 -3.03 -8.57
CA SER A 123 -17.11 -2.52 -9.30
C SER A 123 -17.22 -1.06 -9.73
N ASP A 124 -18.40 -0.58 -10.10
CA ASP A 124 -18.60 0.80 -10.57
C ASP A 124 -18.36 1.83 -9.45
N GLU A 125 -18.71 1.50 -8.21
CA GLU A 125 -18.44 2.32 -7.04
C GLU A 125 -16.94 2.30 -6.68
N ILE A 126 -16.28 1.14 -6.82
CA ILE A 126 -14.83 1.02 -6.66
C ILE A 126 -14.10 1.90 -7.69
N ILE A 127 -14.55 1.88 -8.95
CA ILE A 127 -13.98 2.70 -10.02
C ILE A 127 -14.22 4.19 -9.76
N ALA A 128 -15.35 4.57 -9.17
CA ALA A 128 -15.61 5.95 -8.78
C ALA A 128 -14.61 6.42 -7.71
N LEU A 129 -14.34 5.60 -6.69
CA LEU A 129 -13.31 5.89 -5.68
C LEU A 129 -11.93 6.05 -6.30
N LEU A 130 -11.52 5.13 -7.19
CA LEU A 130 -10.25 5.24 -7.90
C LEU A 130 -10.14 6.57 -8.69
N LYS A 131 -11.22 6.99 -9.37
CA LYS A 131 -11.25 8.29 -10.08
C LYS A 131 -11.20 9.49 -9.14
N GLU A 132 -11.75 9.35 -7.94
CA GLU A 132 -11.64 10.36 -6.88
C GLU A 132 -10.18 10.49 -6.42
N GLU A 133 -9.47 9.37 -6.23
CA GLU A 133 -8.03 9.36 -5.92
C GLU A 133 -7.21 10.03 -7.05
N GLU A 134 -7.47 9.72 -8.32
CA GLU A 134 -6.83 10.38 -9.47
C GLU A 134 -7.09 11.90 -9.44
N SER A 135 -8.33 12.31 -9.19
CA SER A 135 -8.73 13.72 -9.12
C SER A 135 -8.14 14.46 -7.92
N ALA A 136 -7.89 13.76 -6.81
CA ALA A 136 -7.22 14.27 -5.63
C ALA A 136 -5.70 14.39 -5.81
N GLY A 137 -5.17 13.99 -6.97
CA GLY A 137 -3.76 14.16 -7.32
C GLY A 137 -2.89 12.93 -7.05
N ALA A 138 -3.47 11.73 -7.00
CA ALA A 138 -2.69 10.51 -6.92
C ALA A 138 -1.74 10.35 -8.12
N ASP A 139 -0.51 9.91 -7.87
CA ASP A 139 0.34 9.34 -8.93
C ASP A 139 0.05 7.83 -9.09
N ILE A 140 -0.50 7.19 -8.05
CA ILE A 140 -0.98 5.80 -8.02
C ILE A 140 -2.24 5.75 -7.16
N ALA A 141 -3.32 5.17 -7.68
CA ALA A 141 -4.58 4.96 -6.96
C ALA A 141 -4.58 3.56 -6.31
N LYS A 142 -5.01 3.43 -5.05
CA LYS A 142 -4.96 2.18 -4.27
C LYS A 142 -6.23 1.97 -3.47
N VAL A 143 -6.92 0.86 -3.72
CA VAL A 143 -8.09 0.46 -2.94
C VAL A 143 -7.94 -0.94 -2.34
N ALA A 144 -8.42 -1.13 -1.11
CA ALA A 144 -8.46 -2.43 -0.47
C ALA A 144 -9.79 -2.66 0.26
N PHE A 145 -10.48 -3.74 -0.07
CA PHE A 145 -11.80 -4.07 0.50
C PHE A 145 -11.79 -5.40 1.22
N LYS A 146 -12.60 -5.54 2.26
CA LYS A 146 -12.86 -6.83 2.90
C LYS A 146 -13.99 -7.56 2.14
N PRO A 147 -13.71 -8.71 1.50
CA PRO A 147 -14.74 -9.53 0.88
C PRO A 147 -15.47 -10.39 1.93
N GLU A 148 -16.77 -10.55 1.77
CA GLU A 148 -17.58 -11.58 2.45
C GLU A 148 -17.79 -12.81 1.54
N THR A 149 -17.75 -12.61 0.21
CA THR A 149 -17.97 -13.66 -0.77
C THR A 149 -16.88 -13.70 -1.85
N ARG A 150 -16.86 -14.78 -2.65
CA ARG A 150 -16.01 -14.84 -3.86
C ARG A 150 -16.48 -13.88 -4.95
N ALA A 151 -17.76 -13.52 -4.98
CA ALA A 151 -18.26 -12.54 -5.94
C ALA A 151 -17.67 -11.16 -5.65
N ASP A 152 -17.51 -10.79 -4.38
CA ASP A 152 -16.86 -9.55 -3.96
C ASP A 152 -15.42 -9.47 -4.46
N VAL A 153 -14.68 -10.58 -4.40
CA VAL A 153 -13.32 -10.67 -4.96
C VAL A 153 -13.32 -10.40 -6.46
N VAL A 154 -14.34 -10.87 -7.18
CA VAL A 154 -14.52 -10.61 -8.61
C VAL A 154 -14.86 -9.14 -8.88
N GLU A 155 -15.64 -8.48 -8.02
CA GLU A 155 -15.93 -7.04 -8.16
C GLU A 155 -14.65 -6.20 -8.08
N VAL A 156 -13.74 -6.51 -7.14
CA VAL A 156 -12.44 -5.83 -7.04
C VAL A 156 -11.56 -6.08 -8.28
N LEU A 157 -11.49 -7.34 -8.76
CA LEU A 157 -10.75 -7.67 -9.98
C LEU A 157 -11.33 -6.98 -11.22
N ARG A 158 -12.66 -6.90 -11.33
CA ARG A 158 -13.36 -6.22 -12.42
C ARG A 158 -13.03 -4.73 -12.41
N ALA A 159 -13.05 -4.11 -11.22
CA ALA A 159 -12.68 -2.71 -11.05
C ALA A 159 -11.22 -2.45 -11.49
N GLN A 160 -10.27 -3.32 -11.14
CA GLN A 160 -8.89 -3.19 -11.61
C GLN A 160 -8.77 -3.26 -13.13
N ALA A 161 -9.39 -4.28 -13.74
CA ALA A 161 -9.30 -4.50 -15.18
C ALA A 161 -10.00 -3.42 -16.02
N SER A 162 -10.99 -2.74 -15.44
CA SER A 162 -11.90 -1.84 -16.16
C SER A 162 -11.85 -0.39 -15.67
N SER A 163 -10.86 -0.03 -14.86
CA SER A 163 -10.80 1.27 -14.18
C SER A 163 -10.78 2.45 -15.16
N GLY A 164 -10.07 2.30 -16.29
CA GLY A 164 -9.90 3.32 -17.31
C GLY A 164 -9.09 4.55 -16.84
N LEU A 165 -8.42 4.46 -15.69
CA LEU A 165 -7.56 5.51 -15.16
C LEU A 165 -6.31 5.69 -16.04
N LYS A 166 -5.76 6.91 -16.03
CA LYS A 166 -4.50 7.22 -16.73
C LYS A 166 -3.28 6.96 -15.86
N ILE A 167 -3.49 6.85 -14.55
CA ILE A 167 -2.48 6.51 -13.55
C ILE A 167 -2.52 5.01 -13.20
N PRO A 168 -1.42 4.43 -12.70
CA PRO A 168 -1.41 3.05 -12.22
C PRO A 168 -2.40 2.82 -11.07
N VAL A 169 -2.99 1.61 -11.03
CA VAL A 169 -4.00 1.20 -10.05
C VAL A 169 -3.52 0.01 -9.24
N ILE A 170 -3.87 -0.03 -7.96
CA ILE A 170 -3.72 -1.16 -7.06
C ILE A 170 -5.09 -1.45 -6.46
N ALA A 171 -5.73 -2.56 -6.82
CA ALA A 171 -6.97 -3.00 -6.21
C ALA A 171 -6.81 -4.37 -5.56
N LEU A 172 -7.12 -4.46 -4.27
CA LEU A 172 -6.90 -5.65 -3.45
C LEU A 172 -8.18 -6.04 -2.71
N SER A 173 -8.40 -7.35 -2.61
CA SER A 173 -9.29 -7.91 -1.60
C SER A 173 -8.44 -8.39 -0.42
N MET A 174 -8.89 -8.07 0.79
CA MET A 174 -8.23 -8.44 2.03
C MET A 174 -8.65 -9.85 2.50
N GLY A 175 -7.90 -10.41 3.44
CA GLY A 175 -8.22 -11.70 4.05
C GLY A 175 -7.95 -12.91 3.14
N GLU A 176 -8.21 -14.10 3.67
CA GLU A 176 -7.98 -15.39 2.99
C GLU A 176 -8.69 -15.48 1.62
N LEU A 177 -9.95 -15.02 1.55
CA LEU A 177 -10.69 -14.97 0.28
C LEU A 177 -10.02 -14.07 -0.74
N GLY A 178 -9.43 -12.97 -0.28
CA GLY A 178 -8.83 -11.95 -1.12
C GLY A 178 -7.45 -12.26 -1.65
N GLY A 179 -6.79 -13.33 -1.16
CA GLY A 179 -5.46 -13.74 -1.62
C GLY A 179 -5.36 -13.86 -3.15
N LEU A 180 -6.43 -14.30 -3.82
CA LEU A 180 -6.49 -14.39 -5.28
C LEU A 180 -6.18 -13.06 -5.99
N THR A 181 -6.61 -11.92 -5.44
CA THR A 181 -6.35 -10.60 -6.03
C THR A 181 -4.87 -10.25 -6.08
N ARG A 182 -4.07 -10.79 -5.16
CA ARG A 182 -2.62 -10.56 -5.10
C ARG A 182 -1.89 -11.21 -6.26
N VAL A 183 -2.44 -12.29 -6.80
CA VAL A 183 -1.83 -13.09 -7.88
C VAL A 183 -2.41 -12.73 -9.24
N VAL A 184 -3.74 -12.59 -9.32
CA VAL A 184 -4.45 -12.31 -10.58
C VAL A 184 -4.48 -10.82 -10.89
N GLY A 185 -4.51 -9.96 -9.87
CA GLY A 185 -4.54 -8.51 -10.06
C GLY A 185 -3.43 -7.98 -10.98
N PRO A 186 -2.16 -8.39 -10.78
CA PRO A 186 -1.06 -8.08 -11.68
C PRO A 186 -1.32 -8.42 -13.16
N LEU A 187 -1.96 -9.57 -13.45
CA LEU A 187 -2.33 -9.97 -14.82
C LEU A 187 -3.42 -9.08 -15.43
N LEU A 188 -4.18 -8.38 -14.59
CA LEU A 188 -5.23 -7.44 -14.98
C LEU A 188 -4.76 -5.98 -14.95
N GLY A 189 -3.45 -5.74 -14.96
CA GLY A 189 -2.88 -4.39 -15.00
C GLY A 189 -2.61 -3.76 -13.62
N GLY A 190 -2.79 -4.50 -12.53
CA GLY A 190 -2.46 -4.02 -11.18
C GLY A 190 -0.97 -3.67 -11.05
N PHE A 191 -0.67 -2.49 -10.53
CA PHE A 191 0.69 -1.93 -10.53
C PHE A 191 1.61 -2.55 -9.49
N ILE A 192 1.11 -2.69 -8.25
CA ILE A 192 1.83 -3.27 -7.12
C ILE A 192 0.95 -4.37 -6.51
N THR A 193 1.56 -5.47 -6.10
CA THR A 193 0.96 -6.45 -5.20
C THR A 193 1.83 -6.60 -3.95
N PHE A 194 1.24 -7.10 -2.86
CA PHE A 194 1.90 -7.15 -1.56
C PHE A 194 2.07 -8.58 -1.09
N ALA A 195 3.29 -8.91 -0.67
CA ALA A 195 3.72 -10.21 -0.17
C ALA A 195 4.31 -10.09 1.25
N ALA A 196 4.20 -11.15 2.04
CA ALA A 196 4.83 -11.22 3.37
C ALA A 196 6.29 -11.66 3.27
N VAL A 197 7.14 -11.23 4.21
CA VAL A 197 8.52 -11.74 4.33
C VAL A 197 8.52 -13.26 4.52
N SER A 198 7.68 -13.74 5.43
CA SER A 198 7.52 -15.15 5.77
C SER A 198 6.08 -15.42 6.22
N HIS A 199 5.73 -16.69 6.46
CA HIS A 199 4.41 -17.04 6.99
C HIS A 199 4.15 -16.42 8.37
N GLU A 200 5.17 -16.36 9.23
CA GLU A 200 5.10 -15.77 10.58
C GLU A 200 4.96 -14.24 10.52
N LYS A 201 5.47 -13.62 9.46
CA LYS A 201 5.41 -12.18 9.23
C LYS A 201 4.28 -11.77 8.27
N ARG A 202 3.24 -12.60 8.13
CA ARG A 202 2.04 -12.20 7.38
C ARG A 202 1.39 -10.99 8.04
N THR A 203 1.10 -9.99 7.22
CA THR A 203 0.58 -8.71 7.69
C THR A 203 -0.93 -8.59 7.49
N ALA A 204 -1.50 -9.47 6.67
CA ALA A 204 -2.93 -9.70 6.55
C ALA A 204 -3.17 -11.19 6.25
N PRO A 205 -4.33 -11.75 6.66
CA PRO A 205 -4.71 -13.11 6.24
C PRO A 205 -4.78 -13.19 4.70
N GLY A 206 -4.46 -14.35 4.14
CA GLY A 206 -4.41 -14.57 2.69
C GLY A 206 -3.18 -14.01 1.97
N GLN A 207 -2.16 -13.52 2.68
CA GLN A 207 -0.89 -13.13 2.07
C GLN A 207 0.00 -14.32 1.75
N TYR A 208 0.42 -14.40 0.49
CA TYR A 208 1.54 -15.24 0.08
C TYR A 208 2.86 -14.65 0.57
N THR A 209 3.82 -15.51 0.84
CA THR A 209 5.21 -15.11 1.10
C THR A 209 5.86 -14.57 -0.17
N LEU A 210 6.96 -13.84 -0.02
CA LEU A 210 7.74 -13.31 -1.13
C LEU A 210 8.17 -14.44 -2.08
N ASP A 211 8.64 -15.56 -1.55
CA ASP A 211 9.08 -16.71 -2.35
C ASP A 211 7.92 -17.36 -3.12
N GLU A 212 6.76 -17.54 -2.48
CA GLU A 212 5.55 -18.02 -3.14
C GLU A 212 5.12 -17.08 -4.27
N MET A 213 5.14 -15.76 -4.02
CA MET A 213 4.79 -14.75 -5.04
C MET A 213 5.77 -14.73 -6.21
N LYS A 214 7.08 -14.89 -5.94
CA LYS A 214 8.09 -15.01 -7.00
C LYS A 214 7.86 -16.25 -7.85
N ALA A 215 7.59 -17.40 -7.22
CA ALA A 215 7.29 -18.63 -7.95
C ALA A 215 6.02 -18.49 -8.81
N LEU A 216 4.97 -17.86 -8.28
CA LEU A 216 3.74 -17.59 -9.02
C LEU A 216 3.97 -16.61 -10.18
N LYS A 217 4.77 -15.56 -9.97
CA LYS A 217 5.16 -14.58 -11.00
C LYS A 217 5.86 -15.28 -12.17
N GLU A 218 6.84 -16.14 -11.91
CA GLU A 218 7.57 -16.90 -12.95
C GLU A 218 6.65 -17.82 -13.78
N ILE A 219 5.60 -18.37 -13.16
CA ILE A 219 4.66 -19.27 -13.82
C ILE A 219 3.62 -18.50 -14.62
N LEU A 220 3.03 -17.46 -14.03
CA LEU A 220 1.80 -16.82 -14.49
C LEU A 220 2.01 -15.49 -15.21
N TRP A 221 2.98 -14.65 -14.81
CA TRP A 221 3.12 -13.26 -15.28
C TRP A 221 4.09 -13.11 -16.47
N LYS A 222 4.18 -14.14 -17.32
CA LYS A 222 5.08 -14.18 -18.48
C LYS A 222 4.75 -13.11 -19.51
#